data_AF-A0A924QWQ1-F1
#
_entry.id   AF-A0A924QWQ1-F1
#
_cell.length_a   1.000
_cell.length_b   1.000
_cell.length_c   1.000
_cell.angle_alpha   90.00
_cell.angle_beta   90.00
_cell.angle_gamma   90.00
#
_symmetry.space_group_name_H-M   'P 1'
#
loop_
_entity.id
_entity.type
_entity.pdbx_description
1 polymer ?
#
loop_
_entity_poly.entity_id
_entity_poly.type
_entity_poly.pdbx_seq_one_letter_code
_entity_poly.pdbx_strand_id
1 'polypeptide(L)'
;MLHEIPRPPPTAPVSRLERLLPLLSVVTMLMTVPQVLTIWLQHNAGGVSLLSWGTYLVGACLWFVHGLQKGDRTIYLACVGWIVLDAAVVVGAVLYG
;
A
#
# COMPACT_ATOMS: atom_id res chain seq x y z
N MET A 1 -5.33 24.10 -45.96
CA MET A 1 -6.13 23.50 -44.87
C MET A 1 -5.25 23.45 -43.63
N LEU A 2 -5.53 24.29 -42.63
CA LEU A 2 -4.82 24.23 -41.34
C LEU A 2 -5.34 23.02 -40.57
N HIS A 3 -4.44 22.13 -40.16
CA HIS A 3 -4.74 20.96 -39.35
C HIS A 3 -5.14 21.47 -37.94
N GLU A 4 -6.43 21.43 -37.61
CA GLU A 4 -6.87 21.76 -36.26
C GLU A 4 -6.33 20.70 -35.29
N ILE A 5 -5.34 21.07 -34.49
CA ILE A 5 -4.85 20.22 -33.40
C ILE A 5 -6.00 20.07 -32.39
N PRO A 6 -6.51 18.86 -32.12
CA PRO A 6 -7.53 18.67 -31.10
C PRO A 6 -7.02 19.20 -29.76
N ARG A 7 -7.71 20.18 -29.18
CA ARG A 7 -7.36 20.66 -27.84
C ARG A 7 -7.54 19.51 -26.85
N PRO A 8 -6.57 19.27 -25.95
CA PRO A 8 -6.76 18.29 -24.89
C PRO A 8 -8.00 18.68 -24.07
N PRO A 9 -8.85 17.72 -23.69
CA PRO A 9 -10.06 18.00 -22.92
C PRO A 9 -9.70 18.73 -21.61
N PRO A 10 -10.58 19.61 -21.09
CA PRO A 10 -10.36 20.28 -19.82
C PRO A 10 -10.12 19.24 -18.73
N THR A 11 -9.01 19.33 -18.01
CA THR A 11 -8.72 18.47 -16.86
C THR A 11 -9.81 18.69 -15.82
N ALA A 12 -10.63 17.67 -15.57
CA ALA A 12 -11.71 17.75 -14.60
C ALA A 12 -11.16 18.21 -13.24
N PRO A 13 -11.90 19.03 -12.46
CA PRO A 13 -11.46 19.41 -11.13
C PRO A 13 -11.29 18.15 -10.27
N VAL A 14 -10.07 17.97 -9.77
CA VAL A 14 -9.68 16.83 -8.92
C VAL A 14 -10.66 16.75 -7.75
N SER A 15 -11.32 15.60 -7.61
CA SER A 15 -12.33 15.40 -6.55
C SER A 15 -11.66 15.48 -5.18
N ARG A 16 -12.37 16.01 -4.17
CA ARG A 16 -11.87 16.02 -2.77
C ARG A 16 -11.46 14.61 -2.32
N LEU A 17 -12.14 13.58 -2.83
CA LEU A 17 -11.83 12.18 -2.57
C LEU A 17 -10.44 11.78 -3.11
N GLU A 18 -10.11 12.15 -4.35
CA GLU A 18 -8.82 11.85 -4.98
C GLU A 18 -7.64 12.48 -4.22
N ARG A 19 -7.87 13.62 -3.57
CA ARG A 19 -6.86 14.26 -2.72
C ARG A 19 -6.71 13.60 -1.35
N LEU A 20 -7.77 12.94 -0.85
CA LEU A 20 -7.76 12.24 0.44
C LEU A 20 -7.19 10.83 0.34
N LEU A 21 -7.33 10.15 -0.80
CA LEU A 21 -6.84 8.77 -0.99
C LEU A 21 -5.35 8.59 -0.66
N PRO A 22 -4.42 9.45 -1.13
CA PRO A 22 -3.01 9.33 -0.78
C PRO A 22 -2.76 9.55 0.71
N LEU A 23 -3.45 10.52 1.31
CA LEU A 23 -3.34 10.82 2.74
C LEU A 23 -3.81 9.63 3.58
N LEU A 24 -4.96 9.04 3.21
CA LEU A 24 -5.50 7.86 3.87
C LEU A 24 -4.54 6.68 3.77
N SER A 25 -3.89 6.48 2.62
CA SER A 25 -2.89 5.44 2.44
C SER A 25 -1.67 5.62 3.35
N VAL A 26 -1.17 6.85 3.51
CA VAL A 26 -0.08 7.14 4.44
C VAL A 26 -0.51 6.95 5.90
N VAL A 27 -1.71 7.42 6.27
CA VAL A 27 -2.23 7.27 7.63
C VAL A 27 -2.43 5.80 8.00
N THR A 28 -2.98 5.01 7.10
CA THR A 28 -3.15 3.56 7.32
C THR A 28 -1.81 2.86 7.49
N MET A 29 -0.82 3.20 6.67
CA MET A 29 0.55 2.68 6.78
C MET A 29 1.20 3.06 8.12
N LEU A 30 1.01 4.30 8.58
CA LEU A 30 1.48 4.75 9.90
C LEU A 30 0.79 3.99 11.04
N MET A 31 -0.50 3.70 10.92
CA MET A 31 -1.25 2.91 11.91
C MET A 31 -0.84 1.43 11.92
N THR A 32 -0.16 0.94 10.87
CA THR A 32 0.39 -0.42 10.85
C THR A 32 1.68 -0.52 11.67
N VAL A 33 2.40 0.58 11.86
CA VAL A 33 3.67 0.60 12.62
C VAL A 33 3.49 0.18 14.09
N PRO A 34 2.50 0.71 14.86
CA PRO A 34 2.22 0.22 16.21
C PRO A 34 1.95 -1.28 16.28
N GLN A 35 1.28 -1.85 15.28
CA GLN A 35 1.00 -3.29 15.21
C GLN A 35 2.31 -4.09 15.11
N VAL A 36 3.23 -3.67 14.23
CA VAL A 36 4.55 -4.27 14.11
C VAL A 36 5.33 -4.13 15.43
N LEU A 37 5.38 -2.93 16.00
CA LEU A 37 6.10 -2.70 17.26
C LEU A 37 5.56 -3.55 18.41
N THR A 38 4.24 -3.75 18.48
CA THR A 38 3.61 -4.60 19.50
C THR A 38 4.10 -6.04 19.38
N ILE A 39 4.08 -6.59 18.17
CA ILE A 39 4.54 -7.96 17.93
C ILE A 39 6.02 -8.12 18.27
N TRP A 40 6.87 -7.20 17.83
CA TRP A 40 8.33 -7.34 17.95
C TRP A 40 8.89 -6.93 19.32
N LEU A 41 8.30 -5.93 20.00
CA LEU A 41 8.78 -5.47 21.31
C LEU A 41 8.10 -6.21 22.47
N GLN A 42 6.82 -6.55 22.33
CA GLN A 42 6.06 -7.23 23.38
C GLN A 42 6.03 -8.76 23.17
N HIS A 43 6.57 -9.26 22.05
CA HIS A 43 6.51 -10.67 21.66
C HIS A 43 5.08 -11.23 21.74
N ASN A 44 4.10 -10.40 21.34
CA ASN A 44 2.69 -10.74 21.44
C ASN A 44 2.03 -10.53 20.08
N ALA A 45 1.76 -11.64 19.40
CA ALA A 45 0.93 -11.66 18.20
C ALA A 45 -0.52 -12.12 18.47
N GLY A 46 -0.96 -12.07 19.73
CA GLY A 46 -2.32 -12.44 20.12
C GLY A 46 -3.37 -11.63 19.35
N GLY A 47 -4.27 -12.33 18.66
CA GLY A 47 -5.33 -11.74 17.84
C GLY A 47 -4.90 -11.34 16.42
N VAL A 48 -3.63 -11.54 16.04
CA VAL A 48 -3.14 -11.30 14.68
C VAL A 48 -3.46 -12.49 13.79
N SER A 49 -4.32 -12.29 12.79
CA SER A 49 -4.69 -13.34 11.84
C SER A 49 -3.64 -13.52 10.74
N LEU A 50 -2.84 -14.59 10.82
CA LEU A 50 -1.81 -14.89 9.83
C LEU A 50 -2.38 -15.00 8.41
N LEU A 51 -3.61 -15.55 8.27
CA LEU A 51 -4.30 -15.66 6.98
C LEU A 51 -4.60 -14.28 6.39
N SER A 52 -5.05 -13.34 7.22
CA SER A 52 -5.37 -11.98 6.77
C SER A 52 -4.12 -11.25 6.30
N TRP A 53 -3.08 -11.20 7.14
CA TRP A 53 -1.83 -10.51 6.82
C TRP A 53 -1.05 -11.17 5.68
N GLY A 54 -1.10 -12.51 5.59
CA GLY A 54 -0.55 -13.24 4.45
C GLY A 54 -1.27 -12.91 3.14
N THR A 55 -2.60 -12.76 3.17
CA THR A 55 -3.38 -12.36 1.98
C THR A 55 -3.04 -10.93 1.55
N TYR A 56 -2.87 -10.01 2.51
CA TYR A 56 -2.45 -8.65 2.23
C TYR A 56 -1.05 -8.60 1.61
N LEU A 57 -0.09 -9.35 2.17
CA LEU A 57 1.26 -9.47 1.61
C LEU A 57 1.25 -9.98 0.16
N VAL A 58 0.47 -11.04 -0.13
CA VAL A 58 0.33 -11.56 -1.50
C VAL A 58 -0.29 -10.50 -2.41
N GLY A 59 -1.34 -9.81 -1.96
CA GLY A 59 -1.96 -8.72 -2.70
C GLY A 59 -0.99 -7.57 -3.01
N ALA A 60 -0.18 -7.17 -2.04
CA ALA A 60 0.83 -6.12 -2.20
C ALA A 60 1.92 -6.54 -3.20
N CYS A 61 2.35 -7.81 -3.17
CA CYS A 61 3.26 -8.37 -4.17
C CYS A 61 2.68 -8.35 -5.59
N LEU A 62 1.41 -8.73 -5.76
CA LEU A 62 0.74 -8.69 -7.06
C LEU A 62 0.62 -7.25 -7.58
N TRP A 63 0.27 -6.30 -6.71
CA TRP A 63 0.21 -4.88 -7.05
C TRP A 63 1.58 -4.30 -7.38
N PHE A 64 2.63 -4.72 -6.69
CA PHE A 64 4.00 -4.33 -7.00
C PHE A 64 4.40 -4.78 -8.41
N VAL A 65 4.12 -6.05 -8.77
CA VAL A 65 4.39 -6.57 -10.12
C VAL A 65 3.59 -5.79 -11.18
N HIS A 66 2.31 -5.53 -10.93
CA HIS A 66 1.49 -4.73 -11.84
C HIS A 66 1.99 -3.28 -11.97
N GLY A 67 2.39 -2.63 -10.88
CA GLY A 67 2.98 -1.29 -10.88
C GLY A 67 4.30 -1.23 -11.65
N LEU A 68 5.13 -2.27 -11.51
CA LEU A 68 6.38 -2.41 -12.26
C LEU A 68 6.13 -2.53 -13.77
N GLN A 69 5.14 -3.33 -14.17
CA GLN A 69 4.75 -3.47 -15.58
C GLN A 69 4.24 -2.15 -16.19
N LYS A 70 3.54 -1.34 -15.39
CA LYS A 70 2.98 -0.05 -15.84
C LYS A 70 4.01 1.10 -15.82
N GLY A 71 5.17 0.92 -15.19
CA GLY A 71 6.23 1.91 -15.11
C GLY A 71 5.92 3.11 -14.18
N ASP A 72 4.89 3.01 -13.34
CA ASP A 72 4.49 4.09 -12.44
C ASP A 72 5.30 4.03 -11.14
N ARG A 73 6.28 4.93 -11.03
CA ARG A 73 7.19 5.00 -9.88
C ARG A 73 6.49 5.32 -8.57
N THR A 74 5.37 6.04 -8.63
CA THR A 74 4.63 6.45 -7.43
C THR A 74 3.93 5.25 -6.79
N ILE A 75 3.41 4.34 -7.63
CA ILE A 75 2.65 3.17 -7.18
C ILE A 75 3.59 2.11 -6.59
N TYR A 76 4.70 1.77 -7.25
CA TYR A 76 5.56 0.70 -6.74
C TYR A 76 6.24 1.08 -5.41
N LEU A 77 6.59 2.36 -5.18
CA LEU A 77 7.20 2.80 -3.91
C LEU A 77 6.24 2.58 -2.73
N ALA A 78 4.95 2.88 -2.92
CA ALA A 78 3.94 2.58 -1.92
C ALA A 78 3.80 1.07 -1.69
N CYS A 79 3.80 0.26 -2.76
CA CYS A 79 3.73 -1.20 -2.64
C CYS A 79 4.92 -1.79 -1.86
N VAL A 80 6.14 -1.28 -2.07
CA VAL A 80 7.32 -1.73 -1.31
C VAL A 80 7.12 -1.49 0.19
N GLY A 81 6.61 -0.32 0.59
CA GLY A 81 6.31 -0.02 1.99
C GLY A 81 5.32 -1.01 2.61
N TRP A 82 4.24 -1.31 1.90
CA TRP A 82 3.23 -2.29 2.33
C TRP A 82 3.80 -3.70 2.44
N ILE A 83 4.58 -4.15 1.45
CA ILE A 83 5.24 -5.46 1.49
C ILE A 83 6.13 -5.60 2.73
N VAL A 84 6.92 -4.56 3.05
CA VAL A 84 7.81 -4.60 4.23
C VAL A 84 7.02 -4.67 5.53
N LEU A 85 5.97 -3.85 5.69
CA LEU A 85 5.14 -3.85 6.88
C LEU A 85 4.37 -5.16 7.05
N ASP A 86 3.70 -5.63 5.99
CA ASP A 86 2.92 -6.87 6.03
C ASP A 86 3.84 -8.07 6.30
N ALA A 87 5.02 -8.11 5.67
CA ALA A 87 6.02 -9.14 5.94
C ALA A 87 6.50 -9.10 7.40
N ALA A 88 6.75 -7.90 7.96
CA ALA A 88 7.15 -7.77 9.36
C ALA A 88 6.06 -8.28 10.32
N VAL A 89 4.78 -8.05 10.00
CA VAL A 89 3.66 -8.60 10.77
C VAL A 89 3.58 -10.12 10.63
N VAL A 90 3.65 -10.65 9.40
CA VAL A 90 3.59 -12.10 9.14
C VAL A 90 4.74 -12.83 9.84
N VAL A 91 5.97 -12.35 9.68
CA VAL A 91 7.15 -12.96 10.32
C VAL A 91 7.03 -12.89 11.84
N GLY A 92 6.66 -11.73 12.39
CA GLY A 92 6.48 -11.59 13.82
C GLY A 92 5.36 -12.49 14.37
N ALA A 93 4.26 -12.65 13.62
CA ALA A 93 3.17 -13.54 13.99
C ALA A 93 3.53 -15.03 13.92
N VAL A 94 4.44 -15.43 13.01
CA VAL A 94 4.96 -16.81 12.98
C VAL A 94 5.91 -17.07 14.16
N LEU A 95 6.69 -16.08 14.57
CA LEU A 95 7.69 -16.23 15.64
C LEU A 95 7.10 -16.09 17.05
N TYR A 96 6.07 -15.26 17.22
CA TYR A 96 5.50 -14.88 18.52
C TYR A 96 3.98 -15.12 18.65
N GLY A 97 3.40 -15.89 17.73
CA GLY A 97 1.98 -16.27 17.73
C GLY A 97 1.70 -17.62 18.38
#